data_AF-A0A9E2AD02-F1
#
_entry.id   AF-A0A9E2AD02-F1
#
_cell.length_a   1.000
_cell.length_b   1.000
_cell.length_c   1.000
_cell.angle_alpha   90.00
_cell.angle_beta   90.00
_cell.angle_gamma   90.00
#
_symmetry.space_group_name_H-M   'P 1'
#
loop_
_entity.id
_entity.type
_entity.pdbx_description
1 polymer ?
#
loop_
_entity_poly.entity_id
_entity_poly.type
_entity_poly.pdbx_seq_one_letter_code
_entity_poly.pdbx_strand_id
1 'polypeptide(L)'
;DEEAWTTLGAWRGLRAPGRLEAVDPAELRATADEMDRSEILGRYTIVKGPDDYVEAYRPLVEEIGAEVVAIQTTSIDQESTIAMLGAEVLPRLRDLATG
;
A
#
# COMPACT_ATOMS: atom_id res chain seq x y z
N ASP A 1 9.77 -10.36 -2.92
CA ASP A 1 8.85 -11.19 -2.12
C ASP A 1 9.20 -11.21 -0.65
N GLU A 2 10.43 -11.57 -0.27
CA GLU A 2 10.84 -11.60 1.14
C GLU A 2 10.79 -10.22 1.83
N GLU A 3 11.31 -9.18 1.16
CA GLU A 3 11.24 -7.80 1.65
C GLU A 3 9.78 -7.33 1.82
N ALA A 4 8.95 -7.47 0.78
CA ALA A 4 7.53 -7.14 0.84
C ALA A 4 6.78 -7.90 1.95
N TRP A 5 7.10 -9.18 2.15
CA TRP A 5 6.53 -9.96 3.24
C TRP A 5 6.93 -9.39 4.61
N THR A 6 8.19 -9.00 4.75
CA THR A 6 8.77 -8.47 5.99
C THR A 6 8.14 -7.12 6.36
N THR A 7 8.07 -6.19 5.41
CA THR A 7 7.47 -4.85 5.62
C THR A 7 5.98 -4.91 5.91
N LEU A 8 5.29 -5.91 5.35
CA LEU A 8 3.87 -6.10 5.58
C LEU A 8 3.54 -6.61 6.99
N GLY A 9 4.52 -7.01 7.81
CA GLY A 9 4.32 -7.72 9.08
C GLY A 9 3.18 -7.20 9.97
N ALA A 10 3.12 -5.90 10.25
CA ALA A 10 2.07 -5.31 11.08
C ALA A 10 0.70 -5.21 10.38
N TRP A 11 0.67 -5.35 9.05
CA TRP A 11 -0.47 -5.06 8.19
C TRP A 11 -1.09 -6.30 7.53
N ARG A 12 -0.48 -7.48 7.66
CA ARG A 12 -0.97 -8.74 7.04
C ARG A 12 -2.46 -9.00 7.36
N GLY A 13 -2.88 -8.71 8.59
CA GLY A 13 -4.28 -8.86 9.02
C GLY A 13 -5.28 -7.89 8.38
N LEU A 14 -4.83 -6.75 7.82
CA LEU A 14 -5.74 -5.73 7.26
C LEU A 14 -6.50 -6.20 6.01
N ARG A 15 -5.98 -7.23 5.34
CA ARG A 15 -6.57 -7.83 4.15
C ARG A 15 -6.84 -9.33 4.31
N ALA A 16 -6.74 -9.87 5.52
CA ALA A 16 -7.12 -11.25 5.80
C ALA A 16 -8.62 -11.49 5.51
N PRO A 17 -9.03 -12.69 5.06
CA PRO A 17 -10.42 -13.10 5.08
C PRO A 17 -11.00 -12.96 6.50
N GLY A 18 -12.29 -12.64 6.63
CA GLY A 18 -12.91 -12.53 7.96
C GLY A 18 -12.63 -11.21 8.70
N ARG A 19 -11.96 -10.24 8.07
CA ARG A 19 -11.62 -8.94 8.70
C ARG A 19 -12.81 -8.09 9.14
N LEU A 20 -14.02 -8.39 8.66
CA LEU A 20 -15.23 -7.68 9.06
C LEU A 20 -15.89 -8.36 10.27
N GLU A 21 -15.51 -9.61 10.55
CA GLU A 21 -16.09 -10.49 11.56
C GLU A 21 -15.17 -10.62 12.79
N ALA A 22 -13.85 -10.69 12.60
CA ALA A 22 -12.87 -10.72 13.68
C ALA A 22 -12.44 -9.30 14.09
N VAL A 23 -12.50 -9.02 15.40
CA VAL A 23 -12.25 -7.68 15.96
C VAL A 23 -10.86 -7.53 16.59
N ASP A 24 -10.11 -8.63 16.77
CA ASP A 24 -8.74 -8.58 17.30
C ASP A 24 -7.70 -8.53 16.16
N PRO A 25 -6.94 -7.42 16.03
CA PRO A 25 -5.85 -7.33 15.06
C PRO A 25 -4.79 -8.43 15.17
N ALA A 26 -4.57 -8.98 16.37
CA ALA A 26 -3.61 -10.07 16.58
C ALA A 26 -4.11 -11.39 15.97
N GLU A 27 -5.40 -11.70 16.12
CA GLU A 27 -6.02 -12.88 15.50
C GLU A 27 -5.99 -12.77 13.97
N LEU A 28 -6.36 -11.61 13.42
CA LEU A 28 -6.30 -11.36 11.97
C LEU A 28 -4.90 -11.53 11.40
N ARG A 29 -3.88 -11.11 12.15
CA ARG A 29 -2.48 -11.30 11.75
C ARG A 29 -2.09 -12.78 11.81
N ALA A 30 -2.46 -13.50 12.87
CA ALA A 30 -2.16 -14.92 12.98
C ALA A 30 -2.81 -15.72 11.82
N THR A 31 -4.07 -15.43 11.49
CA THR A 31 -4.74 -16.03 10.33
C THR A 31 -4.00 -15.73 9.03
N ALA A 32 -3.57 -14.48 8.81
CA ALA A 32 -2.82 -14.12 7.61
C ALA A 32 -1.42 -14.78 7.56
N ASP A 33 -0.79 -15.02 8.71
CA ASP A 33 0.51 -15.70 8.81
C ASP A 33 0.42 -17.20 8.51
N GLU A 34 -0.76 -17.81 8.67
CA GLU A 34 -1.04 -19.22 8.32
C GLU A 34 -1.38 -19.44 6.84
N MET A 35 -1.69 -18.36 6.10
CA MET A 35 -2.02 -18.40 4.68
C MET A 35 -0.78 -18.44 3.78
N ASP A 36 -1.00 -18.77 2.50
CA ASP A 36 0.07 -18.67 1.52
C ASP A 36 0.52 -17.20 1.35
N ARG A 37 1.83 -16.97 1.44
CA ARG A 37 2.39 -15.61 1.36
C ARG A 37 2.02 -14.91 0.06
N SER A 38 2.00 -15.64 -1.05
CA SER A 38 1.64 -15.08 -2.35
C SER A 38 0.17 -14.66 -2.40
N GLU A 39 -0.71 -15.38 -1.71
CA GLU A 39 -2.12 -15.01 -1.60
C GLU A 39 -2.29 -13.69 -0.85
N ILE A 40 -1.60 -13.51 0.28
CA ILE A 40 -1.66 -12.27 1.05
C ILE A 40 -1.01 -11.12 0.29
N LEU A 41 0.20 -11.32 -0.25
CA LEU A 41 0.92 -10.29 -1.01
C LEU A 41 0.14 -9.85 -2.24
N GLY A 42 -0.57 -10.76 -2.91
CA GLY A 42 -1.43 -10.44 -4.05
C GLY A 42 -2.60 -9.51 -3.74
N ARG A 43 -2.90 -9.25 -2.46
CA ARG A 43 -3.93 -8.28 -2.02
C ARG A 43 -3.40 -6.85 -1.86
N TYR A 44 -2.11 -6.64 -2.12
CA TYR A 44 -1.44 -5.34 -2.03
C TYR A 44 -0.74 -4.99 -3.35
N THR A 45 -0.69 -3.70 -3.66
CA THR A 45 0.17 -3.20 -4.72
C THR A 45 1.60 -3.14 -4.20
N ILE A 46 2.50 -3.89 -4.84
CA ILE A 46 3.94 -3.86 -4.53
C ILE A 46 4.61 -2.87 -5.46
N VAL A 47 5.29 -1.88 -4.89
CA VAL A 47 5.96 -0.79 -5.60
C VAL A 47 7.44 -0.77 -5.24
N LYS A 48 8.29 -0.40 -6.19
CA LYS A 48 9.76 -0.36 -6.05
C LYS A 48 10.33 1.05 -6.11
N GLY A 49 9.52 2.06 -6.45
CA GLY A 49 9.97 3.42 -6.61
C GLY A 49 8.86 4.41 -6.94
N PRO A 50 9.23 5.68 -7.20
CA PRO A 50 8.27 6.77 -7.42
C PRO A 50 7.37 6.54 -8.65
N ASP A 51 7.90 5.97 -9.73
CA ASP A 51 7.13 5.70 -10.94
C ASP A 51 5.98 4.73 -10.67
N ASP A 52 6.26 3.63 -9.97
CA ASP A 52 5.24 2.63 -9.61
C ASP A 52 4.14 3.23 -8.73
N TYR A 53 4.47 4.15 -7.82
CA TYR A 53 3.46 4.88 -7.06
C TYR A 53 2.59 5.76 -7.98
N VAL A 54 3.20 6.50 -8.89
CA VAL A 54 2.43 7.38 -9.78
C VAL A 54 1.52 6.55 -10.69
N GLU A 55 2.01 5.44 -11.23
CA GLU A 55 1.20 4.53 -12.04
C GLU A 55 0.03 3.92 -11.24
N ALA A 56 0.28 3.47 -10.00
CA ALA A 56 -0.74 2.87 -9.16
C ALA A 56 -1.87 3.84 -8.79
N TYR A 57 -1.56 5.12 -8.61
CA TYR A 57 -2.53 6.14 -8.18
C TYR A 57 -3.09 6.99 -9.33
N ARG A 58 -2.50 6.95 -10.53
CA ARG A 58 -2.95 7.69 -11.71
C ARG A 58 -4.44 7.52 -12.02
N PRO A 59 -5.05 6.32 -12.03
CA PRO A 59 -6.47 6.17 -12.35
C PRO A 59 -7.39 6.89 -11.36
N LEU A 60 -6.98 7.01 -10.09
CA LEU A 60 -7.74 7.77 -9.09
C LEU A 60 -7.77 9.26 -9.42
N VAL A 61 -6.67 9.78 -9.98
CA VAL A 61 -6.53 11.21 -10.33
C VAL A 61 -7.19 11.51 -11.66
N GLU A 62 -6.84 10.80 -12.73
CA GLU A 62 -7.24 11.16 -14.10
C GLU A 62 -8.61 10.60 -14.50
N GLU A 63 -8.95 9.37 -14.09
CA GLU A 63 -10.18 8.70 -14.54
C GLU A 63 -11.34 8.94 -13.57
N ILE A 64 -11.07 8.85 -12.26
CA ILE A 64 -12.09 9.04 -11.22
C ILE A 64 -12.24 10.52 -10.87
N GLY A 65 -11.18 11.34 -11.03
CA GLY A 65 -11.19 12.73 -10.60
C GLY A 65 -11.31 12.88 -9.08
N ALA A 66 -10.65 12.00 -8.32
CA ALA A 66 -10.74 12.00 -6.87
C ALA A 66 -10.22 13.31 -6.27
N GLU A 67 -11.04 14.00 -5.47
CA GLU A 67 -10.65 15.23 -4.78
C GLU A 67 -9.59 14.98 -3.69
N VAL A 68 -9.61 13.78 -3.09
CA VAL A 68 -8.70 13.38 -2.03
C VAL A 68 -8.18 11.97 -2.32
N VAL A 69 -6.85 11.83 -2.34
CA VAL A 69 -6.16 10.56 -2.47
C VAL A 69 -5.33 10.32 -1.20
N ALA A 70 -5.55 9.17 -0.55
CA ALA A 70 -4.78 8.75 0.61
C ALA A 70 -3.82 7.62 0.21
N ILE A 71 -2.52 7.82 0.44
CA ILE A 71 -1.50 6.80 0.22
C ILE A 71 -1.26 6.06 1.54
N GLN A 72 -1.59 4.78 1.56
CA GLN A 72 -1.31 3.88 2.68
C GLN A 72 -0.22 2.88 2.25
N THR A 73 0.98 3.01 2.82
CA THR A 73 2.13 2.18 2.46
C THR A 73 2.99 1.80 3.68
N THR A 74 3.73 0.70 3.57
CA THR A 74 4.70 0.21 4.55
C THR A 74 6.00 -0.16 3.83
N SER A 75 7.14 0.08 4.47
CA SER A 75 8.46 -0.21 3.92
C SER A 75 9.47 -0.54 5.02
N ILE A 76 10.66 -1.01 4.64
CA ILE A 76 11.74 -1.27 5.60
C ILE A 76 12.24 0.06 6.18
N ASP A 77 12.42 1.05 5.31
CA ASP A 77 12.86 2.40 5.65
C ASP A 77 11.73 3.40 5.40
N GLN A 78 10.95 3.64 6.45
CA GLN A 78 9.80 4.53 6.39
C GLN A 78 10.21 6.00 6.18
N GLU A 79 11.35 6.44 6.72
CA GLU A 79 11.79 7.83 6.60
C GLU A 79 12.20 8.16 5.16
N SER A 80 13.01 7.31 4.55
CA SER A 80 13.37 7.44 3.13
C SER A 80 12.14 7.35 2.22
N THR A 81 11.18 6.49 2.57
CA THR A 81 9.92 6.36 1.83
C THR A 81 9.09 7.65 1.90
N ILE A 82 8.93 8.24 3.08
CA ILE A 82 8.22 9.51 3.26
C ILE A 82 8.91 10.64 2.49
N ALA A 83 10.24 10.71 2.55
CA ALA A 83 11.01 11.71 1.83
C ALA A 83 10.81 11.61 0.30
N MET A 84 10.91 10.41 -0.25
CA MET A 84 10.68 10.14 -1.68
C MET A 84 9.23 10.45 -2.10
N LEU A 85 8.24 10.05 -1.29
CA LEU A 85 6.84 10.37 -1.55
C LEU A 85 6.63 11.90 -1.65
N GLY A 86 7.18 12.65 -0.69
CA GLY A 86 7.05 14.10 -0.65
C GLY A 86 7.76 14.81 -1.79
N ALA A 87 8.95 14.36 -2.16
CA ALA A 87 9.80 14.99 -3.16
C ALA A 87 9.44 14.62 -4.60
N GLU A 88 9.01 13.39 -4.84
CA GLU A 88 8.89 12.84 -6.20
C GLU A 88 7.46 12.44 -6.56
N VAL A 89 6.73 11.78 -5.66
CA VAL A 89 5.40 11.22 -6.00
C VAL A 89 4.30 12.26 -5.89
N LEU A 90 4.19 12.96 -4.76
CA LEU A 90 3.10 13.90 -4.51
C LEU A 90 3.08 15.08 -5.50
N PRO A 91 4.22 15.68 -5.91
CA PRO A 91 4.21 16.71 -6.94
C PRO A 91 3.68 16.20 -8.28
N ARG A 92 4.15 15.02 -8.72
CA ARG A 92 3.71 14.42 -10.00
C ARG A 92 2.21 14.11 -10.00
N LEU A 93 1.66 13.57 -8.91
CA LEU A 93 0.22 13.31 -8.82
C LEU A 93 -0.60 14.62 -8.84
N ARG A 94 -0.09 15.71 -8.28
CA ARG A 94 -0.74 17.03 -8.37
C ARG A 94 -0.71 17.58 -9.79
N ASP A 95 0.40 17.42 -10.50
CA ASP A 95 0.53 17.87 -11.88
C ASP A 95 -0.51 17.18 -12.77
N LEU A 96 -0.72 15.87 -12.58
CA LEU A 96 -1.77 15.10 -13.28
C LEU A 96 -3.19 15.64 -13.01
N ALA A 97 -3.45 16.17 -11.80
CA ALA A 97 -4.76 16.73 -11.45
C ALA A 97 -5.03 18.11 -12.07
N THR A 98 -3.98 18.79 -12.54
CA THR A 98 -4.06 20.14 -13.12
C THR A 98 -3.89 20.17 -14.64
N GLY A 99 -3.52 19.03 -15.24
CA GLY A 99 -3.24 18.87 -16.66
C GLY A 99 -4.48 18.68 -17.54
#